data_AF-A0A4Y1ZYG7-F1
#
_entry.id   AF-A0A4Y1ZYG7-F1
#
_cell.length_a   1.000
_cell.length_b   1.000
_cell.length_c   1.000
_cell.angle_alpha   90.00
_cell.angle_beta   90.00
_cell.angle_gamma   90.00
#
_symmetry.space_group_name_H-M   'P 1'
#
loop_
_entity.id
_entity.type
_entity.pdbx_description
1 polymer ?
#
loop_
_entity_poly.entity_id
_entity_poly.type
_entity_poly.pdbx_seq_one_letter_code
_entity_poly.pdbx_strand_id
1 'polypeptide(L)'
;MESYPTVTPVVAKVLAAVRTLDRFGISYRADADIMSAALQDVGIISESNVLNVIDRNKIRRGRTKARTTLLSQVIKDYDHYQFRLYFDGRKDRTLSMEDNRRKVIIEEHISLVKEPGSEYNGHVSVNFGRAQIIGNNICSFFIMRSQ
;
A
#
# COMPACT_ATOMS: atom_id res chain seq x y z
N MET A 1 2.33 -7.40 49.76
CA MET A 1 1.23 -7.37 48.77
C MET A 1 1.90 -7.10 47.44
N GLU A 2 2.16 -8.15 46.67
CA GLU A 2 2.97 -8.09 45.45
C GLU A 2 2.12 -7.49 44.32
N SER A 3 2.54 -6.35 43.78
CA SER A 3 1.83 -5.66 42.71
C SER A 3 2.04 -6.41 41.39
N TYR A 4 1.03 -7.13 40.94
CA TYR A 4 1.02 -7.77 39.62
C TYR A 4 1.35 -6.75 38.53
N PRO A 5 2.28 -7.04 37.60
CA PRO A 5 2.59 -6.12 36.52
C PRO A 5 1.35 -5.99 35.63
N THR A 6 0.89 -4.76 35.57
CA THR A 6 0.08 -4.12 34.53
C THR A 6 -0.07 -4.97 33.25
N VAL A 7 -1.30 -5.34 32.91
CA VAL A 7 -1.67 -6.18 31.73
C VAL A 7 -1.34 -5.51 30.38
N THR A 8 -1.07 -4.20 30.39
CA THR A 8 -0.87 -3.33 29.23
C THR A 8 0.44 -3.55 28.43
N PRO A 9 1.63 -3.73 29.04
CA PRO A 9 2.88 -4.03 28.31
C PRO A 9 2.86 -5.32 27.49
N VAL A 10 2.17 -6.37 27.94
CA VAL A 10 2.15 -7.67 27.24
C VAL A 10 1.40 -7.55 25.91
N VAL A 11 0.22 -6.92 25.93
CA VAL A 11 -0.61 -6.73 24.71
C VAL A 11 0.10 -5.87 23.67
N ALA A 12 0.83 -4.84 24.09
CA ALA A 12 1.62 -3.99 23.20
C ALA A 12 2.78 -4.74 22.54
N LYS A 13 3.50 -5.59 23.30
CA LYS A 13 4.61 -6.42 22.79
C LYS A 13 4.13 -7.49 21.81
N VAL A 14 2.98 -8.12 22.09
CA VAL A 14 2.38 -9.13 21.19
C VAL A 14 1.99 -8.51 19.84
N LEU A 15 1.45 -7.29 19.81
CA LEU A 15 1.06 -6.63 18.56
C LEU A 15 2.26 -6.31 17.65
N ALA A 16 3.39 -5.90 18.24
CA ALA A 16 4.62 -5.63 17.48
C ALA A 16 5.21 -6.90 16.84
N ALA A 17 5.22 -8.01 17.58
CA ALA A 17 5.66 -9.30 17.07
C ALA A 17 4.75 -9.81 15.92
N VAL A 18 3.43 -9.73 16.10
CA VAL A 18 2.44 -10.11 15.08
C VAL A 18 2.62 -9.32 13.78
N ARG A 19 2.89 -8.01 13.86
CA ARG A 19 3.18 -7.16 12.68
C ARG A 19 4.44 -7.61 11.94
N THR A 20 5.49 -7.95 12.69
CA THR A 20 6.77 -8.37 12.13
C THR A 20 6.63 -9.69 11.38
N LEU A 21 5.95 -10.67 11.99
CA LEU A 21 5.69 -11.97 11.36
C LEU A 21 4.78 -11.86 10.13
N ASP A 22 3.79 -10.95 10.18
CA ASP A 22 2.93 -10.67 9.02
C ASP A 22 3.72 -10.11 7.83
N ARG A 23 4.70 -9.25 8.08
CA ARG A 23 5.60 -8.70 7.05
C ARG A 23 6.43 -9.78 6.36
N PHE A 24 6.84 -10.82 7.09
CA PHE A 24 7.60 -11.95 6.53
C PHE A 24 6.71 -13.05 5.92
N GLY A 25 5.38 -12.87 5.90
CA GLY A 25 4.47 -13.83 5.30
C GLY A 25 4.38 -15.15 6.06
N ILE A 26 4.72 -15.17 7.35
CA ILE A 26 4.69 -16.39 8.16
C ILE A 26 3.24 -16.90 8.27
N SER A 27 3.08 -18.22 8.25
CA SER A 27 1.76 -18.85 8.34
C SER A 27 1.12 -18.61 9.71
N TYR A 28 -0.22 -18.50 9.76
CA TYR A 28 -0.94 -18.26 11.01
C TYR A 28 -0.71 -19.33 12.09
N ARG A 29 -0.39 -20.58 11.71
CA ARG A 29 -0.11 -21.66 12.66
C ARG A 29 1.31 -21.51 13.22
N ALA A 30 2.30 -21.31 12.37
CA ALA A 30 3.68 -21.06 12.80
C ALA A 30 3.77 -19.82 13.70
N ASP A 31 3.05 -18.74 13.38
CA ASP A 31 2.94 -17.56 14.26
C ASP A 31 2.42 -17.92 15.65
N ALA A 32 1.35 -18.70 15.71
CA ALA A 32 0.72 -19.10 16.96
C ALA A 32 1.68 -19.94 17.82
N ASP A 33 2.42 -20.85 17.20
CA ASP A 33 3.39 -21.71 17.87
C ASP A 33 4.59 -20.89 18.38
N ILE A 34 5.16 -20.01 17.54
CA ILE A 34 6.29 -19.13 17.92
C ILE A 34 5.89 -18.21 19.07
N MET A 35 4.71 -17.59 19.00
CA MET A 35 4.22 -16.69 20.05
C MET A 35 3.89 -17.45 21.34
N SER A 36 3.31 -18.64 21.25
CA SER A 36 3.01 -19.45 22.43
C SER A 36 4.29 -19.94 23.11
N ALA A 37 5.31 -20.35 22.35
CA ALA A 37 6.62 -20.72 22.89
C ALA A 37 7.32 -19.54 23.56
N ALA A 38 7.33 -18.37 22.91
CA ALA A 38 7.91 -17.16 23.50
C ALA A 38 7.21 -16.74 24.80
N LEU A 39 5.88 -16.88 24.87
CA LEU A 39 5.10 -16.58 26.07
C LEU A 39 5.28 -17.60 27.20
N GLN A 40 5.58 -18.86 26.87
CA GLN A 40 5.99 -19.87 27.85
C GLN A 40 7.37 -19.55 28.43
N ASP A 41 8.33 -19.17 27.58
CA ASP A 41 9.69 -18.81 27.99
C ASP A 41 9.71 -17.62 28.96
N VAL A 42 8.87 -16.60 28.72
CA VAL A 42 8.74 -15.46 29.64
C VAL A 42 7.79 -15.70 30.83
N GLY A 43 7.28 -16.93 31.01
CA GLY A 43 6.46 -17.32 32.17
C GLY A 43 5.03 -16.77 32.17
N ILE A 44 4.51 -16.28 31.04
CA ILE A 44 3.12 -15.78 30.92
C ILE A 44 2.13 -16.92 30.71
N ILE A 45 2.58 -17.99 30.06
CA ILE A 45 1.84 -19.24 29.87
C ILE A 45 2.63 -20.34 30.61
N SER A 46 1.91 -21.24 31.26
CA SER A 46 2.47 -22.49 31.78
C SER A 46 1.61 -23.66 31.31
N GLU A 47 2.11 -24.88 31.46
CA GLU A 47 1.32 -26.10 31.19
C GLU A 47 0.02 -26.15 32.03
N SER A 48 0.06 -25.56 33.23
CA SER A 48 -1.09 -25.46 34.14
C SER A 48 -2.01 -24.25 33.88
N ASN A 49 -1.55 -23.23 33.14
CA ASN A 49 -2.30 -22.01 32.86
C ASN A 49 -2.31 -21.68 31.36
N VAL A 50 -3.33 -22.22 30.68
CA VAL A 50 -3.50 -22.12 29.22
C VAL A 50 -4.37 -20.93 28.76
N LEU A 51 -4.80 -20.06 29.66
CA LEU A 51 -5.73 -18.96 29.34
C LEU A 51 -5.18 -18.00 28.27
N ASN A 52 -3.87 -17.77 28.31
CA ASN A 52 -3.17 -16.83 27.44
C ASN A 52 -2.55 -17.47 26.19
N VAL A 53 -2.80 -18.76 25.93
CA VAL A 53 -2.29 -19.46 24.73
C VAL A 53 -2.74 -18.74 23.48
N ILE A 54 -1.80 -18.54 22.55
CA ILE A 54 -2.04 -17.82 21.32
C ILE A 54 -2.44 -18.83 20.26
N ASP A 55 -3.73 -18.85 19.90
CA ASP A 55 -4.24 -19.69 18.83
C ASP A 55 -4.22 -18.95 17.47
N ARG A 56 -4.42 -19.72 16.40
CA ARG A 56 -4.50 -19.24 15.01
C ARG A 56 -5.51 -18.09 14.82
N ASN A 57 -6.66 -18.16 15.48
CA ASN A 57 -7.70 -17.12 15.40
C ASN A 57 -7.30 -15.85 16.17
N LYS A 58 -6.59 -15.95 17.30
CA LYS A 58 -6.00 -14.78 17.98
C LYS A 58 -5.00 -14.06 17.08
N ILE A 59 -4.12 -14.78 16.38
CA ILE A 59 -3.20 -14.17 15.38
C ILE A 59 -3.99 -13.53 14.25
N ARG A 60 -4.98 -14.23 13.68
CA ARG A 60 -5.81 -13.69 12.60
C ARG A 60 -6.46 -12.36 13.00
N ARG A 61 -7.08 -12.31 14.19
CA ARG A 61 -7.67 -11.07 14.73
C ARG A 61 -6.61 -9.98 14.94
N GLY A 62 -5.45 -10.34 15.50
CA GLY A 62 -4.33 -9.42 15.71
C GLY A 62 -3.84 -8.79 14.40
N ARG A 63 -3.63 -9.59 13.35
CA ARG A 63 -3.23 -9.13 12.01
C ARG A 63 -4.31 -8.29 11.35
N THR A 64 -5.58 -8.70 11.39
CA THR A 64 -6.68 -7.88 10.87
C THR A 64 -6.72 -6.51 11.54
N LYS A 65 -6.63 -6.46 12.88
CA LYS A 65 -6.59 -5.20 13.63
C LYS A 65 -5.36 -4.35 13.29
N ALA A 66 -4.19 -4.97 13.19
CA ALA A 66 -2.96 -4.27 12.83
C ALA A 66 -3.04 -3.67 11.42
N ARG A 67 -3.57 -4.42 10.45
CA ARG A 67 -3.77 -3.98 9.08
C ARG A 67 -4.82 -2.88 8.98
N THR A 68 -5.96 -2.99 9.68
CA THR A 68 -6.98 -1.94 9.65
C THR A 68 -6.49 -0.66 10.31
N THR A 69 -5.72 -0.74 11.40
CA THR A 69 -5.08 0.44 12.00
C THR A 69 -4.07 1.07 11.05
N LEU A 70 -3.24 0.27 10.37
CA LEU A 70 -2.31 0.77 9.35
C LEU A 70 -3.06 1.44 8.20
N LEU A 71 -4.08 0.78 7.65
CA LEU A 71 -4.92 1.34 6.59
C LEU A 71 -5.59 2.63 7.04
N SER A 72 -6.13 2.72 8.26
CA SER A 72 -6.73 3.95 8.76
C SER A 72 -5.73 5.10 8.91
N GLN A 73 -4.49 4.80 9.29
CA GLN A 73 -3.43 5.81 9.39
C GLN A 73 -3.03 6.28 7.99
N VAL A 74 -2.79 5.32 7.09
CA VAL A 74 -2.51 5.58 5.68
C VAL A 74 -3.64 6.39 5.03
N ILE A 75 -4.91 6.10 5.34
CA ILE A 75 -6.07 6.86 4.82
C ILE A 75 -6.13 8.28 5.40
N LYS A 76 -5.78 8.49 6.67
CA LYS A 76 -5.66 9.84 7.25
C LYS A 76 -4.51 10.63 6.64
N ASP A 77 -3.40 9.97 6.35
CA ASP A 77 -2.27 10.57 5.63
C ASP A 77 -2.63 10.83 4.14
N TYR A 78 -3.65 10.16 3.60
CA TYR A 78 -4.15 10.33 2.24
C TYR A 78 -5.17 11.47 2.05
N ASP A 79 -5.65 12.11 3.12
CA ASP A 79 -6.48 13.31 3.02
C ASP A 79 -5.68 14.53 2.50
N HIS A 80 -4.38 14.36 2.26
CA HIS A 80 -3.54 15.33 1.58
C HIS A 80 -3.11 14.77 0.21
N TYR A 81 -3.77 15.26 -0.84
CA TYR A 81 -3.26 15.24 -2.22
C TYR A 81 -2.97 13.84 -2.83
N GLN A 82 -3.91 12.89 -2.77
CA GLN A 82 -3.84 11.73 -3.66
C GLN A 82 -4.16 12.11 -5.11
N PHE A 83 -3.12 12.36 -5.90
CA PHE A 83 -3.23 12.32 -7.37
C PHE A 83 -3.36 10.85 -7.82
N ARG A 84 -4.57 10.30 -7.84
CA ARG A 84 -4.81 9.06 -8.61
C ARG A 84 -4.87 9.41 -10.09
N LEU A 85 -3.72 9.29 -10.76
CA LEU A 85 -3.60 9.45 -12.19
C LEU A 85 -4.24 8.23 -12.88
N TYR A 86 -5.31 8.48 -13.64
CA TYR A 86 -5.86 7.50 -14.57
C TYR A 86 -5.40 7.84 -15.98
N PHE A 87 -5.19 6.81 -16.79
CA PHE A 87 -4.83 6.95 -18.19
C PHE A 87 -5.93 6.31 -19.03
N ASP A 88 -6.51 7.04 -19.97
CA ASP A 88 -7.53 6.49 -20.87
C ASP A 88 -6.92 5.68 -22.03
N GLY A 89 -5.59 5.71 -22.18
CA GLY A 89 -4.83 4.91 -23.14
C GLY A 89 -5.12 5.26 -24.60
N ARG A 90 -5.63 6.47 -24.88
CA ARG A 90 -5.98 6.89 -26.24
C ARG A 90 -4.75 6.99 -27.14
N LYS A 91 -4.88 6.46 -28.35
CA LYS A 91 -3.88 6.55 -29.41
C LYS A 91 -4.52 7.15 -30.66
N ASP A 92 -4.23 8.42 -30.89
CA ASP A 92 -4.74 9.15 -32.03
C ASP A 92 -3.82 8.94 -33.24
N ARG A 93 -4.40 8.66 -34.41
CA ARG A 93 -3.66 8.39 -35.65
C ARG A 93 -3.88 9.53 -36.63
N THR A 94 -2.83 10.28 -36.90
CA THR A 94 -2.88 11.41 -37.84
C THR A 94 -2.15 11.05 -39.12
N LEU A 95 -2.79 11.29 -40.27
CA LEU A 95 -2.15 11.15 -41.58
C LEU A 95 -1.36 12.42 -41.89
N SER A 96 -0.05 12.29 -42.08
CA SER A 96 0.82 13.36 -42.55
C SER A 96 1.42 13.02 -43.93
N MET A 97 1.77 14.07 -44.67
CA MET A 97 2.48 13.96 -45.94
C MET A 97 3.92 14.40 -45.70
N GLU A 98 4.87 13.49 -45.89
CA GLU A 98 6.30 13.77 -45.76
C GLU A 98 6.99 13.19 -47.01
N ASP A 99 7.74 14.02 -47.73
CA ASP A 99 8.42 13.64 -48.99
C ASP A 99 7.51 12.95 -50.02
N ASN A 100 6.32 13.53 -50.25
CA ASN A 100 5.29 13.03 -51.16
C ASN A 100 4.78 11.60 -50.84
N ARG A 101 5.11 11.06 -49.66
CA ARG A 101 4.62 9.78 -49.15
C ARG A 101 3.67 10.01 -47.99
N ARG A 102 2.61 9.20 -47.92
CA ARG A 102 1.70 9.16 -46.78
C ARG A 102 2.39 8.48 -45.60
N LYS A 103 2.46 9.16 -44.48
CA LYS A 103 2.96 8.63 -43.21
C LYS A 103 1.84 8.71 -42.17
N VAL A 104 1.70 7.66 -41.38
CA VAL A 104 0.79 7.65 -40.22
C VAL A 104 1.61 7.98 -39.00
N ILE A 105 1.29 9.07 -38.33
CA ILE A 105 1.84 9.43 -37.02
C ILE A 105 0.84 8.92 -35.98
N ILE A 106 1.35 8.24 -34.95
CA ILE A 106 0.55 7.75 -33.82
C ILE A 106 1.00 8.54 -32.59
N GLU A 107 0.08 9.29 -32.01
CA GLU A 107 0.32 10.05 -30.79
C GLU A 107 -0.46 9.40 -29.66
N GLU A 108 0.18 9.24 -28.50
CA GLU A 108 -0.46 8.77 -27.28
C GLU A 108 -0.92 9.98 -26.47
N HIS A 109 -2.22 10.06 -26.24
CA HIS A 109 -2.86 11.14 -25.49
C HIS A 109 -3.24 10.61 -24.11
N ILE A 110 -2.75 11.25 -23.08
CA ILE A 110 -2.87 10.80 -21.70
C ILE A 110 -3.53 11.90 -20.90
N SER A 111 -4.83 11.74 -20.64
CA SER A 111 -5.57 12.61 -19.73
C SER A 111 -5.13 12.36 -18.28
N LEU A 112 -4.86 13.41 -17.52
CA LEU A 112 -4.50 13.36 -16.11
C LEU A 112 -5.70 13.83 -15.30
N VAL A 113 -6.18 12.97 -14.42
CA VAL A 113 -7.42 13.16 -13.66
C VAL A 113 -7.13 13.03 -12.17
N LYS A 114 -7.88 13.76 -11.34
CA LYS A 114 -7.82 13.70 -9.87
C LYS A 114 -9.06 13.03 -9.30
N GLU A 115 -8.89 12.32 -8.18
CA GLU A 115 -9.98 11.80 -7.38
C GLU A 115 -9.99 12.43 -5.97
N PRO A 116 -11.15 12.44 -5.29
CA PRO A 116 -12.46 11.97 -5.76
C PRO A 116 -13.15 12.93 -6.75
N GLY A 117 -13.91 12.40 -7.70
CA GLY A 117 -14.77 13.18 -8.62
C GLY A 117 -14.28 13.23 -10.06
N SER A 118 -13.24 12.47 -10.40
CA SER A 118 -12.65 12.41 -11.73
C SER A 118 -12.41 13.81 -12.37
N GLU A 119 -11.87 14.74 -11.58
CA GLU A 119 -11.62 16.12 -12.01
C GLU A 119 -10.48 16.17 -13.03
N TYR A 120 -10.70 16.85 -14.15
CA TYR A 120 -9.69 16.98 -15.21
C TYR A 120 -8.57 17.95 -14.80
N ASN A 121 -7.37 17.44 -14.59
CA ASN A 121 -6.20 18.26 -14.26
C ASN A 121 -5.45 18.77 -15.51
N GLY A 122 -5.48 17.99 -16.59
CA GLY A 122 -4.77 18.31 -17.84
C GLY A 122 -4.52 17.07 -18.68
N HIS A 123 -3.66 17.19 -19.69
CA HIS A 123 -3.25 16.06 -20.51
C HIS A 123 -1.80 16.19 -20.97
N VAL A 124 -1.25 15.06 -21.41
CA VAL A 124 0.08 14.96 -22.03
C VAL A 124 -0.08 14.25 -23.36
N SER A 125 0.48 14.81 -24.43
CA SER A 125 0.56 14.17 -25.75
C SER A 125 2.01 13.79 -26.03
N VAL A 126 2.26 12.54 -26.40
CA VAL A 126 3.60 12.08 -26.80
C VAL A 126 3.56 11.36 -28.15
N ASN A 127 4.52 11.67 -29.01
CA ASN A 127 4.65 11.05 -30.34
C ASN A 127 5.10 9.58 -30.29
N PHE A 128 5.47 9.08 -29.11
CA PHE A 128 5.97 7.72 -28.91
C PHE A 128 5.54 7.16 -27.54
N GLY A 129 4.79 6.05 -27.57
CA GLY A 129 4.31 5.33 -26.38
C GLY A 129 5.39 4.56 -25.60
N ARG A 130 6.62 5.08 -25.50
CA ARG A 130 7.65 4.48 -24.63
C ARG A 130 7.40 4.92 -23.20
N ALA A 131 7.34 3.95 -22.28
CA ALA A 131 7.09 4.21 -20.86
C ALA A 131 8.01 5.29 -20.25
N GLN A 132 9.28 5.33 -20.65
CA GLN A 132 10.24 6.37 -20.21
C GLN A 132 9.84 7.77 -20.68
N ILE A 133 9.40 7.92 -21.94
CA ILE A 133 9.00 9.21 -22.52
C ILE A 133 7.71 9.68 -21.85
N ILE A 134 6.74 8.77 -21.68
CA ILE A 134 5.49 9.05 -20.98
C ILE A 134 5.77 9.51 -19.55
N GLY A 135 6.56 8.75 -18.80
CA GLY A 135 6.91 9.07 -17.41
C GLY A 135 7.60 10.43 -17.28
N ASN A 136 8.58 10.73 -18.14
CA ASN A 136 9.28 12.01 -18.12
C ASN A 136 8.33 13.19 -18.39
N ASN A 137 7.44 13.08 -19.37
CA ASN A 137 6.49 14.16 -19.69
C ASN A 137 5.46 14.38 -18.57
N ILE A 138 4.98 13.30 -17.93
CA ILE A 138 4.10 13.41 -16.76
C ILE A 138 4.85 14.10 -15.60
N CYS A 139 6.11 13.72 -15.33
CA CYS A 139 6.91 14.40 -14.31
C CYS A 139 7.10 15.89 -14.62
N SER A 140 7.44 16.24 -15.87
CA SER A 140 7.56 17.64 -16.30
C SER A 140 6.26 18.42 -16.13
N PHE A 141 5.11 17.83 -16.46
CA PHE A 141 3.80 18.45 -16.27
C PHE A 141 3.55 18.88 -14.83
N PHE A 142 3.89 18.04 -13.86
CA PHE A 142 3.73 18.37 -12.44
C PHE A 142 4.78 19.35 -11.91
N ILE A 143 6.04 19.25 -12.38
CA ILE A 143 7.11 20.16 -11.97
C ILE A 143 6.81 21.61 -12.44
N MET A 144 6.35 21.79 -13.67
CA MET A 144 6.06 23.11 -14.23
C MET A 144 4.86 23.81 -13.58
N ARG A 145 3.95 23.06 -12.94
CA ARG A 145 2.76 23.61 -12.26
C ARG A 145 2.98 23.98 -10.80
N SER A 146 4.15 23.67 -10.23
CA SER A 146 4.48 23.92 -8.82
C SER A 146 5.26 25.24 -8.61
N GLN A 147 5.37 26.10 -9.63
CA GLN A 147 5.89 27.47 -9.56
C GLN A 147 4.75 28.46 -9.74
#